data_AF-A0A8C3ESB7-F1
#
_entry.id   AF-A0A8C3ESB7-F1
#
_cell.length_a   1.000
_cell.length_b   1.000
_cell.length_c   1.000
_cell.angle_alpha   90.00
_cell.angle_beta   90.00
_cell.angle_gamma   90.00
#
_symmetry.space_group_name_H-M   'P 1'
#
loop_
_entity.id
_entity.type
_entity.pdbx_description
1 polymer ?
#
loop_
_entity_poly.entity_id
_entity_poly.type
_entity_poly.pdbx_seq_one_letter_code
_entity_poly.pdbx_strand_id
1 'polypeptide(L)'
;MDPLPPLTPMLLAMTAMATLTTATTATPPVVPLDMAPDAFDDQYRGCGRAMTAALPALNRSELQRSGHFAEGWALAAAEWRVRTSPGSPRSPLSPAQATALLAYTAPLPLHRTSNAAVRAAGRSRREYRDEFHFKALHFLLTDALAALRAAGGPRCRRAFRGVRGVRFEARPGRTVRFGHFASASLRNESARSFGTAAAFQVDTCRGAAIREFSFFPHEDEVLIPPFETFEVTGVTRGERGTRIRLRSAGTHSNYNCEWLRGDGTEGTGAPPGHRGPGSGHRDPLSHQGHCGHQGHRGHEEVTAVATWAPLPASPH
;
A
#
# COMPACT_ATOMS: atom_id res chain seq x y z
N MET A 1 70.55 -18.17 -46.81
CA MET A 1 70.22 -16.75 -46.62
C MET A 1 68.99 -16.45 -47.46
N ASP A 2 67.84 -16.53 -46.79
CA ASP A 2 66.48 -15.95 -46.97
C ASP A 2 65.80 -15.80 -48.35
N PRO A 3 64.45 -15.76 -48.45
CA PRO A 3 63.43 -15.84 -47.38
C PRO A 3 62.23 -16.80 -47.65
N LEU A 4 61.45 -17.02 -46.58
CA LEU A 4 60.10 -17.59 -46.55
C LEU A 4 59.07 -16.81 -47.41
N PRO A 5 58.06 -17.46 -48.02
CA PRO A 5 56.90 -16.78 -48.59
C PRO A 5 55.80 -16.48 -47.55
N PRO A 6 54.93 -15.49 -47.81
CA PRO A 6 54.17 -14.76 -46.80
C PRO A 6 52.84 -15.39 -46.39
N LEU A 7 52.45 -15.07 -45.15
CA LEU A 7 51.16 -15.30 -44.51
C LEU A 7 50.00 -14.72 -45.34
N THR A 8 49.02 -15.55 -45.66
CA THR A 8 47.71 -15.13 -46.16
C THR A 8 46.78 -14.85 -44.96
N PRO A 9 46.17 -13.66 -44.83
CA PRO A 9 45.12 -13.46 -43.85
C PRO A 9 43.77 -13.86 -44.47
N MET A 10 43.15 -14.88 -43.89
CA MET A 10 41.78 -15.30 -44.18
C MET A 10 40.82 -14.21 -43.69
N LEU A 11 40.21 -13.48 -44.63
CA LEU A 11 39.26 -12.41 -44.36
C LEU A 11 37.90 -13.02 -43.93
N LEU A 12 37.63 -13.08 -42.62
CA LEU A 12 36.33 -13.48 -42.09
C LEU A 12 35.38 -12.26 -42.14
N ALA A 13 34.45 -12.25 -43.11
CA ALA A 13 33.38 -11.27 -43.18
C ALA A 13 32.31 -11.58 -42.10
N MET A 14 32.47 -11.00 -40.90
CA MET A 14 31.42 -10.97 -39.88
C MET A 14 30.46 -9.81 -40.18
N THR A 15 29.39 -10.09 -40.91
CA THR A 15 28.25 -9.17 -41.05
C THR A 15 27.46 -9.16 -39.74
N ALA A 16 27.70 -8.16 -38.91
CA ALA A 16 26.86 -7.87 -37.76
C ALA A 16 25.52 -7.27 -38.26
N MET A 17 24.49 -8.11 -38.39
CA MET A 17 23.12 -7.60 -38.49
C MET A 17 22.70 -7.06 -37.13
N ALA A 18 22.91 -5.77 -36.91
CA ALA A 18 22.28 -5.04 -35.82
C ALA A 18 20.78 -4.95 -36.10
N THR A 19 20.00 -5.87 -35.54
CA THR A 19 18.55 -5.72 -35.48
C THR A 19 18.24 -4.48 -34.64
N LEU A 20 17.85 -3.37 -35.28
CA LEU A 20 17.22 -2.25 -34.60
C LEU A 20 15.88 -2.76 -34.02
N THR A 21 15.90 -3.21 -32.76
CA THR A 21 14.69 -3.26 -31.95
C THR A 21 14.25 -1.82 -31.75
N THR A 22 13.29 -1.37 -32.55
CA THR A 22 12.56 -0.12 -32.32
C THR A 22 11.78 -0.30 -31.02
N ALA A 23 12.32 0.24 -29.93
CA ALA A 23 11.59 0.35 -28.67
C ALA A 23 10.36 1.22 -28.91
N THR A 24 9.20 0.60 -29.05
CA THR A 24 7.93 1.30 -29.13
C THR A 24 7.69 1.90 -27.74
N THR A 25 7.90 3.21 -27.59
CA THR A 25 7.59 3.92 -26.35
C THR A 25 6.07 3.98 -26.22
N ALA A 26 5.51 2.99 -25.51
CA ALA A 26 4.09 2.95 -25.20
C ALA A 26 3.68 4.26 -24.48
N THR A 27 2.64 4.92 -25.00
CA THR A 27 2.11 6.13 -24.36
C THR A 27 1.57 5.75 -22.98
N PRO A 28 1.98 6.43 -21.90
CA PRO A 28 1.52 6.09 -20.56
C PRO A 28 0.01 6.29 -20.44
N PRO A 29 -0.72 5.37 -19.76
CA PRO A 29 -2.15 5.47 -19.54
C PRO A 29 -2.49 6.76 -18.79
N VAL A 30 -3.71 7.25 -19.05
CA VAL A 30 -4.25 8.46 -18.42
C VAL A 30 -5.28 8.06 -17.37
N VAL A 31 -5.11 8.56 -16.15
CA VAL A 31 -6.01 8.30 -15.02
C VAL A 31 -6.60 9.62 -14.52
N PRO A 32 -7.93 9.83 -14.63
CA PRO A 32 -8.56 10.99 -14.02
C PRO A 32 -8.53 10.88 -12.50
N LEU A 33 -8.21 11.97 -11.81
CA LEU A 33 -8.38 12.05 -10.36
C LEU A 33 -9.85 12.30 -10.03
N ASP A 34 -10.39 11.48 -9.13
CA ASP A 34 -11.76 11.55 -8.65
C ASP A 34 -11.81 11.36 -7.12
N MET A 35 -13.00 11.09 -6.59
CA MET A 35 -13.22 10.85 -5.17
C MET A 35 -12.94 9.40 -4.72
N ALA A 36 -12.46 8.54 -5.63
CA ALA A 36 -12.24 7.12 -5.44
C ALA A 36 -13.46 6.41 -4.82
N PRO A 37 -14.59 6.30 -5.55
CA PRO A 37 -15.84 5.75 -5.02
C PRO A 37 -15.73 4.28 -4.62
N ASP A 38 -14.88 3.52 -5.32
CA ASP A 38 -14.66 2.08 -5.12
C ASP A 38 -13.72 1.76 -3.96
N ALA A 39 -13.11 2.77 -3.35
CA ALA A 39 -12.13 2.56 -2.29
C ALA A 39 -12.78 2.25 -0.95
N PHE A 40 -12.24 1.26 -0.23
CA PHE A 40 -12.54 1.08 1.19
C PHE A 40 -11.83 2.16 2.00
N ASP A 41 -12.58 2.87 2.84
CA ASP A 41 -12.16 4.16 3.39
C ASP A 41 -12.58 4.37 4.84
N ASP A 42 -12.76 3.28 5.58
CA ASP A 42 -13.26 3.31 6.95
C ASP A 42 -12.36 4.13 7.90
N GLN A 43 -12.98 5.03 8.64
CA GLN A 43 -12.34 5.85 9.67
C GLN A 43 -12.48 5.26 11.08
N TYR A 44 -13.27 4.19 11.23
CA TYR A 44 -13.53 3.48 12.48
C TYR A 44 -14.05 4.37 13.60
N ARG A 45 -14.86 5.37 13.25
CA ARG A 45 -15.38 6.36 14.20
C ARG A 45 -16.29 5.67 15.21
N GLY A 46 -15.92 5.75 16.49
CA GLY A 46 -16.70 5.20 17.60
C GLY A 46 -16.50 3.69 17.86
N CYS A 47 -15.73 2.98 17.03
CA CYS A 47 -15.58 1.52 17.16
C CYS A 47 -14.14 1.02 17.32
N GLY A 48 -13.16 1.90 17.55
CA GLY A 48 -11.76 1.51 17.72
C GLY A 48 -11.56 0.41 18.77
N ARG A 49 -12.22 0.49 19.94
CA ARG A 49 -12.14 -0.57 20.97
C ARG A 49 -12.67 -1.93 20.48
N ALA A 50 -13.80 -1.92 19.78
CA ALA A 50 -14.41 -3.14 19.25
C ALA A 50 -13.58 -3.74 18.12
N MET A 51 -13.02 -2.91 17.23
CA MET A 51 -12.07 -3.36 16.20
C MET A 51 -10.80 -3.94 16.82
N THR A 52 -10.25 -3.32 17.87
CA THR A 52 -9.10 -3.87 18.62
C THR A 52 -9.43 -5.24 19.21
N ALA A 53 -10.64 -5.44 19.74
CA ALA A 53 -11.07 -6.74 20.24
C ALA A 53 -11.22 -7.80 19.13
N ALA A 54 -11.50 -7.38 17.88
CA ALA A 54 -11.61 -8.28 16.73
C ALA A 54 -10.25 -8.68 16.12
N LEU A 55 -9.16 -7.95 16.41
CA LEU A 55 -7.83 -8.18 15.82
C LEU A 55 -7.31 -9.61 15.98
N PRO A 56 -7.44 -10.32 17.13
CA PRO A 56 -6.94 -11.69 17.25
C PRO A 56 -7.63 -12.68 16.31
N ALA A 57 -8.92 -12.47 16.00
CA ALA A 57 -9.64 -13.30 15.04
C ALA A 57 -9.23 -12.95 13.60
N LEU A 58 -9.23 -11.66 13.26
CA LEU A 58 -8.82 -11.18 11.93
C LEU A 58 -7.40 -11.62 11.57
N ASN A 59 -6.44 -11.42 12.47
CA ASN A 59 -5.05 -11.81 12.24
C ASN A 59 -4.90 -13.31 11.96
N ARG A 60 -5.62 -14.17 12.69
CA ARG A 60 -5.60 -15.62 12.44
C ARG A 60 -6.11 -15.96 11.04
N SER A 61 -7.20 -15.33 10.61
CA SER A 61 -7.78 -15.59 9.28
C SER A 61 -6.99 -14.96 8.13
N GLU A 62 -6.47 -13.74 8.29
CA GLU A 62 -5.89 -12.95 7.19
C GLU A 62 -4.41 -13.28 6.97
N LEU A 63 -3.64 -13.51 8.03
CA LEU A 63 -2.23 -13.90 7.89
C LEU A 63 -2.10 -15.29 7.24
N GLN A 64 -3.04 -16.21 7.49
CA GLN A 64 -3.00 -17.53 6.85
C GLN A 64 -3.32 -17.50 5.35
N ARG A 65 -4.04 -16.48 4.87
CA ARG A 65 -4.50 -16.38 3.47
C ARG A 65 -3.57 -15.59 2.55
N SER A 66 -2.74 -14.70 3.10
CA SER A 66 -1.87 -13.82 2.32
C SER A 66 -0.40 -14.01 2.69
N GLY A 67 0.36 -14.66 1.81
CA GLY A 67 1.79 -14.93 2.03
C GLY A 67 2.60 -13.66 2.28
N HIS A 68 2.38 -12.60 1.50
CA HIS A 68 3.05 -11.32 1.71
C HIS A 68 2.63 -10.61 2.99
N PHE A 69 1.38 -10.78 3.45
CA PHE A 69 0.96 -10.20 4.72
C PHE A 69 1.60 -10.92 5.90
N ALA A 70 1.61 -12.26 5.91
CA ALA A 70 2.28 -13.05 6.94
C ALA A 70 3.77 -12.72 7.02
N GLU A 71 4.46 -12.73 5.88
CA GLU A 71 5.89 -12.45 5.80
C GLU A 71 6.21 -11.02 6.27
N GLY A 72 5.48 -10.03 5.75
CA GLY A 72 5.65 -8.62 6.13
C GLY A 72 5.37 -8.38 7.60
N TRP A 73 4.34 -9.02 8.15
CA TRP A 73 4.01 -8.92 9.58
C TRP A 73 5.07 -9.56 10.46
N ALA A 74 5.58 -10.75 10.10
CA ALA A 74 6.61 -11.43 10.86
C ALA A 74 7.93 -10.63 10.89
N LEU A 75 8.35 -10.10 9.73
CA LEU A 75 9.52 -9.25 9.60
C LEU A 75 9.37 -7.97 10.44
N ALA A 76 8.23 -7.28 10.32
CA ALA A 76 7.94 -6.07 11.07
C ALA A 76 7.88 -6.30 12.59
N ALA A 77 7.31 -7.43 13.03
CA ALA A 77 7.24 -7.77 14.44
C ALA A 77 8.64 -8.06 15.02
N ALA A 78 9.52 -8.69 14.24
CA ALA A 78 10.92 -8.89 14.64
C ALA A 78 11.66 -7.56 14.76
N GLU A 79 11.55 -6.69 13.74
CA GLU A 79 12.15 -5.36 13.74
C GLU A 79 11.67 -4.50 14.91
N TRP A 80 10.37 -4.51 15.19
CA TRP A 80 9.80 -3.76 16.32
C TRP A 80 10.41 -4.19 17.66
N ARG A 81 10.58 -5.49 17.89
CA ARG A 81 11.20 -6.01 19.13
C ARG A 81 12.63 -5.50 19.31
N VAL A 82 13.40 -5.43 18.23
CA VAL A 82 14.77 -4.88 18.26
C VAL A 82 14.75 -3.40 18.65
N ARG A 83 13.86 -2.61 18.04
CA ARG A 83 13.72 -1.16 18.32
C ARG A 83 13.23 -0.86 19.74
N THR A 84 12.44 -1.73 20.35
CA THR A 84 11.89 -1.54 21.71
C THR A 84 12.74 -2.13 22.83
N SER A 85 14.05 -2.24 22.63
CA SER A 85 14.98 -2.73 23.66
C SER A 85 14.93 -1.88 24.94
N PRO A 86 15.30 -2.43 26.12
CA PRO A 86 15.32 -1.67 27.37
C PRO A 86 16.12 -0.37 27.23
N GLY A 87 15.50 0.76 27.62
CA GLY A 87 16.08 2.10 27.48
C GLY A 87 15.59 2.89 26.26
N SER A 88 14.88 2.27 25.32
CA SER A 88 14.24 2.99 24.21
C SER A 88 13.16 3.97 24.71
N PRO A 89 13.02 5.15 24.07
CA PRO A 89 11.93 6.08 24.37
C PRO A 89 10.56 5.41 24.24
N ARG A 90 9.61 5.85 25.07
CA ARG A 90 8.22 5.38 24.96
C ARG A 90 7.62 5.79 23.61
N SER A 91 7.15 4.79 22.87
CA SER A 91 6.41 5.00 21.64
C SER A 91 5.00 5.53 21.94
N PRO A 92 4.48 6.49 21.15
CA PRO A 92 3.06 6.86 21.20
C PRO A 92 2.14 5.80 20.60
N LEU A 93 2.71 4.80 19.91
CA LEU A 93 1.98 3.70 19.28
C LEU A 93 2.02 2.43 20.12
N SER A 94 0.91 1.70 20.11
CA SER A 94 0.88 0.31 20.58
C SER A 94 1.80 -0.56 19.70
N PRO A 95 2.26 -1.73 20.22
CA PRO A 95 3.07 -2.65 19.42
C PRO A 95 2.42 -3.06 18.10
N ALA A 96 1.09 -3.28 18.08
CA ALA A 96 0.37 -3.67 16.87
C ALA A 96 0.33 -2.54 15.82
N GLN A 97 0.11 -1.30 16.24
CA GLN A 97 0.15 -0.13 15.36
C GLN A 97 1.55 0.11 14.77
N ALA A 98 2.59 0.04 15.61
CA ALA A 98 3.97 0.19 15.16
C ALA A 98 4.38 -0.93 14.19
N THR A 99 3.99 -2.18 14.50
CA THR A 99 4.20 -3.34 13.60
C THR A 99 3.48 -3.15 12.27
N ALA A 100 2.25 -2.62 12.25
CA ALA A 100 1.52 -2.38 11.01
C ALA A 100 2.21 -1.36 10.09
N LEU A 101 2.74 -0.26 10.65
CA LEU A 101 3.51 0.73 9.88
C LEU A 101 4.81 0.14 9.34
N LEU A 102 5.54 -0.62 10.15
CA LEU A 102 6.75 -1.33 9.71
C LEU A 102 6.41 -2.36 8.61
N ALA A 103 5.30 -3.10 8.75
CA ALA A 103 4.89 -4.08 7.76
C ALA A 103 4.55 -3.40 6.42
N TYR A 104 3.83 -2.27 6.47
CA TYR A 104 3.48 -1.52 5.27
C TYR A 104 4.74 -1.01 4.53
N THR A 105 5.76 -0.56 5.27
CA THR A 105 7.02 -0.05 4.69
C THR A 105 8.09 -1.11 4.46
N ALA A 106 7.81 -2.39 4.75
CA ALA A 106 8.76 -3.47 4.59
C ALA A 106 9.25 -3.58 3.13
N PRO A 107 10.46 -4.12 2.88
CA PRO A 107 11.01 -4.40 1.55
C PRO A 107 10.29 -5.56 0.83
N LEU A 108 8.96 -5.62 0.96
CA LEU A 108 8.05 -6.64 0.44
C LEU A 108 6.91 -5.93 -0.30
N PRO A 109 6.21 -6.62 -1.22
CA PRO A 109 5.15 -6.00 -2.02
C PRO A 109 3.84 -5.73 -1.22
N LEU A 110 3.85 -5.81 0.11
CA LEU A 110 2.66 -5.67 0.95
C LEU A 110 1.93 -4.33 0.76
N HIS A 111 2.63 -3.19 0.71
CA HIS A 111 1.97 -1.92 0.42
C HIS A 111 1.31 -1.90 -0.96
N ARG A 112 1.86 -2.62 -1.94
CA ARG A 112 1.32 -2.65 -3.31
C ARG A 112 0.04 -3.48 -3.36
N THR A 113 0.09 -4.69 -2.82
CA THR A 113 -1.04 -5.61 -2.80
C THR A 113 -2.18 -5.09 -1.92
N SER A 114 -1.86 -4.58 -0.72
CA SER A 114 -2.88 -3.98 0.15
C SER A 114 -3.50 -2.73 -0.47
N ASN A 115 -2.71 -1.81 -1.04
CA ASN A 115 -3.28 -0.62 -1.70
C ASN A 115 -4.13 -0.97 -2.93
N ALA A 116 -3.78 -2.01 -3.69
CA ALA A 116 -4.62 -2.50 -4.77
C ALA A 116 -5.97 -3.00 -4.24
N ALA A 117 -5.95 -3.81 -3.18
CA ALA A 117 -7.16 -4.32 -2.55
C ALA A 117 -8.02 -3.18 -1.95
N VAL A 118 -7.40 -2.18 -1.30
CA VAL A 118 -8.12 -1.02 -0.76
C VAL A 118 -8.88 -0.25 -1.84
N ARG A 119 -8.30 -0.09 -3.04
CA ARG A 119 -8.96 0.63 -4.16
C ARG A 119 -10.23 -0.06 -4.68
N ALA A 120 -10.38 -1.37 -4.47
CA ALA A 120 -11.49 -2.16 -4.99
C ALA A 120 -12.50 -2.57 -3.91
N ALA A 121 -12.05 -2.75 -2.66
CA ALA A 121 -12.84 -3.32 -1.57
C ALA A 121 -14.09 -2.51 -1.19
N GLY A 122 -14.15 -1.22 -1.56
CA GLY A 122 -15.31 -0.36 -1.31
C GLY A 122 -16.44 -0.48 -2.33
N ARG A 123 -16.27 -1.28 -3.40
CA ARG A 123 -17.32 -1.50 -4.43
C ARG A 123 -18.62 -2.05 -3.85
N SER A 124 -18.52 -2.91 -2.85
CA SER A 124 -19.68 -3.44 -2.13
C SER A 124 -19.29 -4.02 -0.77
N ARG A 125 -20.28 -4.20 0.12
CA ARG A 125 -20.07 -4.93 1.38
C ARG A 125 -19.57 -6.36 1.16
N ARG A 126 -20.04 -7.01 0.09
CA ARG A 126 -19.61 -8.36 -0.28
C ARG A 126 -18.13 -8.39 -0.66
N GLU A 127 -17.70 -7.45 -1.50
CA GLU A 127 -16.28 -7.31 -1.89
C GLU A 127 -15.38 -7.10 -0.66
N TYR A 128 -15.79 -6.18 0.23
CA TYR A 128 -15.10 -5.96 1.50
C TYR A 128 -15.03 -7.23 2.38
N ARG A 129 -16.13 -7.96 2.50
CA ARG A 129 -16.18 -9.13 3.38
C ARG A 129 -15.34 -10.27 2.81
N ASP A 130 -15.56 -10.59 1.55
CA ASP A 130 -15.13 -11.85 0.93
C ASP A 130 -13.73 -11.74 0.29
N GLU A 131 -13.36 -10.58 -0.28
CA GLU A 131 -12.12 -10.41 -1.06
C GLU A 131 -11.07 -9.54 -0.35
N PHE A 132 -11.50 -8.63 0.54
CA PHE A 132 -10.56 -7.75 1.24
C PHE A 132 -9.94 -8.43 2.46
N HIS A 133 -8.77 -9.03 2.31
CA HIS A 133 -8.05 -9.75 3.38
C HIS A 133 -6.99 -8.91 4.12
N PHE A 134 -7.20 -7.59 4.20
CA PHE A 134 -6.32 -6.66 4.90
C PHE A 134 -7.08 -5.82 5.94
N LYS A 135 -8.16 -6.34 6.53
CA LYS A 135 -9.01 -5.64 7.50
C LYS A 135 -8.22 -5.21 8.74
N ALA A 136 -7.40 -6.12 9.29
CA ALA A 136 -6.55 -5.81 10.44
C ALA A 136 -5.49 -4.76 10.11
N LEU A 137 -4.80 -4.92 8.96
CA LEU A 137 -3.77 -3.97 8.52
C LEU A 137 -4.38 -2.57 8.29
N HIS A 138 -5.50 -2.48 7.57
CA HIS A 138 -6.18 -1.22 7.30
C HIS A 138 -6.61 -0.52 8.60
N PHE A 139 -7.22 -1.25 9.54
CA PHE A 139 -7.58 -0.70 10.84
C PHE A 139 -6.38 -0.15 11.59
N LEU A 140 -5.32 -0.95 11.72
CA LEU A 140 -4.13 -0.57 12.47
C LEU A 140 -3.38 0.60 11.83
N LEU A 141 -3.30 0.68 10.51
CA LEU A 141 -2.69 1.82 9.81
C LEU A 141 -3.51 3.10 10.06
N THR A 142 -4.83 3.04 9.90
CA THR A 142 -5.72 4.19 10.18
C THR A 142 -5.58 4.67 11.63
N ASP A 143 -5.62 3.74 12.58
CA ASP A 143 -5.55 4.05 14.00
C ASP A 143 -4.15 4.55 14.42
N ALA A 144 -3.08 3.99 13.83
CA ALA A 144 -1.71 4.46 14.05
C ALA A 144 -1.51 5.91 13.58
N LEU A 145 -2.03 6.27 12.40
CA LEU A 145 -1.96 7.65 11.90
C LEU A 145 -2.73 8.62 12.82
N ALA A 146 -3.88 8.20 13.34
CA ALA A 146 -4.61 9.00 14.34
C ALA A 146 -3.81 9.20 15.63
N ALA A 147 -3.20 8.14 16.16
CA ALA A 147 -2.38 8.19 17.37
C ALA A 147 -1.12 9.07 17.21
N LEU A 148 -0.40 8.95 16.09
CA LEU A 148 0.77 9.81 15.81
C LEU A 148 0.39 11.30 15.76
N ARG A 149 -0.78 11.61 15.21
CA ARG A 149 -1.29 12.99 15.15
C ARG A 149 -1.73 13.51 16.51
N ALA A 150 -2.35 12.66 17.32
CA ALA A 150 -2.71 13.01 18.69
C ALA A 150 -1.45 13.32 19.52
N ALA A 151 -0.40 12.53 19.36
CA ALA A 151 0.87 12.71 20.06
C ALA A 151 1.68 13.94 19.57
N GLY A 152 1.70 14.18 18.25
CA GLY A 152 2.48 15.27 17.64
C GLY A 152 1.75 16.61 17.48
N GLY A 153 0.46 16.67 17.83
CA GLY A 153 -0.43 17.80 17.61
C GLY A 153 -1.01 17.87 16.18
N PRO A 154 -2.17 18.55 15.99
CA PRO A 154 -2.81 18.68 14.69
C PRO A 154 -2.00 19.62 13.78
N ARG A 155 -1.06 19.04 13.04
CA ARG A 155 -0.23 19.77 12.07
C ARG A 155 -0.51 19.25 10.67
N CYS A 156 -0.83 20.17 9.77
CA CYS A 156 -0.77 19.89 8.34
C CYS A 156 0.69 19.90 7.89
N ARG A 157 1.01 19.09 6.89
CA ARG A 157 2.37 18.90 6.38
C ARG A 157 2.34 18.98 4.86
N ARG A 158 3.37 19.62 4.30
CA ARG A 158 3.65 19.56 2.88
C ARG A 158 4.49 18.32 2.59
N ALA A 159 4.02 17.48 1.68
CA ALA A 159 4.72 16.29 1.22
C ALA A 159 4.67 16.20 -0.31
N PHE A 160 5.55 15.39 -0.86
CA PHE A 160 5.77 15.24 -2.29
C PHE A 160 5.67 13.77 -2.67
N ARG A 161 5.02 13.47 -3.79
CA ARG A 161 4.86 12.11 -4.28
C ARG A 161 5.06 12.09 -5.78
N GLY A 162 6.03 11.34 -6.26
CA GLY A 162 6.15 11.03 -7.68
C GLY A 162 5.44 9.72 -8.05
N VAL A 163 4.90 9.67 -9.26
CA VAL A 163 4.32 8.45 -9.83
C VAL A 163 4.86 8.28 -11.25
N ARG A 164 5.45 7.11 -11.54
CA ARG A 164 5.99 6.73 -12.86
C ARG A 164 4.93 5.97 -13.67
N GLY A 165 5.04 6.04 -14.99
CA GLY A 165 4.25 5.19 -15.90
C GLY A 165 2.77 5.54 -16.04
N VAL A 166 2.29 6.63 -15.42
CA VAL A 166 0.90 7.08 -15.50
C VAL A 166 0.85 8.60 -15.61
N ARG A 167 -0.06 9.11 -16.44
CA ARG A 167 -0.42 10.54 -16.45
C ARG A 167 -1.73 10.74 -15.71
N PHE A 168 -1.79 11.73 -14.84
CA PHE A 168 -3.02 12.07 -14.13
C PHE A 168 -3.72 13.26 -14.76
N GLU A 169 -5.03 13.16 -14.91
CA GLU A 169 -5.88 14.29 -15.25
C GLU A 169 -6.51 14.89 -13.99
N ALA A 170 -6.32 16.19 -13.80
CA ALA A 170 -6.87 16.92 -12.68
C ALA A 170 -7.38 18.28 -13.16
N ARG A 171 -8.41 18.79 -12.46
CA ARG A 171 -9.00 20.11 -12.74
C ARG A 171 -8.95 20.93 -11.46
N PRO A 172 -8.37 22.15 -11.48
CA PRO A 172 -8.41 23.05 -10.34
C PRO A 172 -9.83 23.26 -9.80
N GLY A 173 -9.97 23.37 -8.48
CA GLY A 173 -11.24 23.51 -7.77
C GLY A 173 -12.02 22.21 -7.57
N ARG A 174 -11.60 21.07 -8.16
CA ARG A 174 -12.23 19.77 -7.89
C ARG A 174 -11.70 19.16 -6.60
N THR A 175 -12.60 18.48 -5.87
CA THR A 175 -12.22 17.62 -4.75
C THR A 175 -11.89 16.22 -5.27
N VAL A 176 -10.78 15.67 -4.77
CA VAL A 176 -10.25 14.37 -5.14
C VAL A 176 -9.76 13.61 -3.90
N ARG A 177 -9.51 12.31 -4.05
CA ARG A 177 -9.00 11.43 -3.01
C ARG A 177 -8.07 10.38 -3.63
N PHE A 178 -7.09 9.89 -2.88
CA PHE A 178 -6.21 8.83 -3.38
C PHE A 178 -6.89 7.45 -3.40
N GLY A 179 -7.85 7.19 -2.50
CA GLY A 179 -8.57 5.91 -2.45
C GLY A 179 -7.74 4.72 -1.98
N HIS A 180 -6.60 4.98 -1.36
CA HIS A 180 -5.70 4.00 -0.74
C HIS A 180 -4.75 4.74 0.20
N PHE A 181 -3.92 4.03 0.96
CA PHE A 181 -2.86 4.67 1.74
C PHE A 181 -1.80 5.22 0.77
N ALA A 182 -1.64 6.55 0.77
CA ALA A 182 -0.74 7.23 -0.15
C ALA A 182 0.56 7.58 0.57
N SER A 183 1.66 6.96 0.13
CA SER A 183 3.01 7.34 0.56
C SER A 183 3.47 8.60 -0.16
N ALA A 184 3.86 9.61 0.59
CA ALA A 184 4.55 10.81 0.12
C ALA A 184 5.81 11.03 0.97
N SER A 185 6.64 11.99 0.63
CA SER A 185 7.88 12.30 1.37
C SER A 185 7.97 13.78 1.68
N LEU A 186 8.58 14.13 2.81
CA LEU A 186 8.91 15.53 3.13
C LEU A 186 9.99 16.10 2.19
N ARG A 187 10.72 15.25 1.48
CA ARG A 187 11.76 15.63 0.52
C ARG A 187 11.17 15.90 -0.85
N ASN A 188 11.46 17.07 -1.43
CA ASN A 188 10.98 17.44 -2.76
C ASN A 188 11.63 16.59 -3.88
N GLU A 189 12.80 16.03 -3.60
CA GLU A 189 13.54 15.13 -4.50
C GLU A 189 12.72 13.89 -4.85
N SER A 190 11.87 13.42 -3.93
CA SER A 190 10.92 12.34 -4.16
C SER A 190 9.86 12.65 -5.22
N ALA A 191 9.61 13.92 -5.56
CA ALA A 191 8.79 14.27 -6.72
C ALA A 191 9.64 14.44 -7.99
N ARG A 192 10.94 14.73 -7.85
CA ARG A 192 11.85 15.02 -8.98
C ARG A 192 12.41 13.75 -9.63
N SER A 193 12.60 12.67 -8.87
CA SER A 193 13.19 11.42 -9.35
C SER A 193 12.28 10.57 -10.25
N PHE A 194 11.06 11.02 -10.54
CA PHE A 194 10.02 10.20 -11.20
C PHE A 194 9.83 10.44 -12.71
N GLY A 195 10.73 11.17 -13.37
CA GLY A 195 10.70 11.35 -14.83
C GLY A 195 9.51 12.18 -15.31
N THR A 196 9.00 11.90 -16.52
CA THR A 196 8.00 12.71 -17.26
C THR A 196 6.53 12.40 -16.93
N ALA A 197 6.24 11.60 -15.90
CA ALA A 197 4.90 11.06 -15.65
C ALA A 197 4.01 12.01 -14.81
N ALA A 198 4.07 11.96 -13.47
CA ALA A 198 3.35 12.91 -12.62
C ALA A 198 4.00 13.12 -11.25
N ALA A 199 3.93 14.35 -10.76
CA ALA A 199 4.42 14.76 -9.45
C ALA A 199 3.33 15.49 -8.65
N PHE A 200 3.05 15.02 -7.45
CA PHE A 200 2.12 15.63 -6.52
C PHE A 200 2.88 16.45 -5.47
N GLN A 201 2.38 17.65 -5.20
CA GLN A 201 2.66 18.40 -3.98
C GLN A 201 1.38 18.41 -3.15
N VAL A 202 1.43 17.83 -1.97
CA VAL A 202 0.26 17.56 -1.14
C VAL A 202 0.42 18.25 0.20
N ASP A 203 -0.47 19.20 0.49
CA ASP A 203 -0.63 19.77 1.82
C ASP A 203 -1.67 18.93 2.57
N THR A 204 -1.21 17.91 3.30
CA THR A 204 -2.05 16.94 4.02
C THR A 204 -2.24 17.34 5.48
N CYS A 205 -3.47 17.20 5.97
CA CYS A 205 -3.88 17.41 7.34
C CYS A 205 -4.40 16.13 8.00
N ARG A 206 -4.29 14.95 7.38
CA ARG A 206 -4.56 13.64 8.02
C ARG A 206 -3.40 12.66 7.89
N GLY A 207 -2.42 12.94 7.05
CA GLY A 207 -1.17 12.19 7.01
C GLY A 207 -0.31 12.40 8.25
N ALA A 208 0.55 11.43 8.51
CA ALA A 208 1.55 11.50 9.58
C ALA A 208 2.92 11.10 9.04
N ALA A 209 3.98 11.71 9.58
CA ALA A 209 5.33 11.27 9.29
C ALA A 209 5.59 9.96 10.02
N ILE A 210 6.08 8.95 9.30
CA ILE A 210 6.28 7.60 9.81
C ILE A 210 7.75 7.15 9.77
N ARG A 211 8.68 8.11 9.65
CA ARG A 211 10.14 7.89 9.64
C ARG A 211 10.61 6.88 10.70
N GLU A 212 10.19 7.05 11.94
CA GLU A 212 10.59 6.21 13.08
C GLU A 212 9.98 4.79 13.03
N PHE A 213 8.98 4.58 12.17
CA PHE A 213 8.24 3.32 11.99
C PHE A 213 8.35 2.81 10.55
N SER A 214 9.45 3.15 9.87
CA SER A 214 9.76 2.70 8.50
C SER A 214 11.03 1.85 8.46
N PHE A 215 11.09 0.90 7.51
CA PHE A 215 12.35 0.26 7.11
C PHE A 215 13.26 1.19 6.30
N PHE A 216 12.70 2.27 5.75
CA PHE A 216 13.41 3.25 4.93
C PHE A 216 13.31 4.66 5.56
N PRO A 217 13.91 4.89 6.75
CA PRO A 217 13.78 6.18 7.45
C PRO A 217 14.33 7.36 6.64
N HIS A 218 15.24 7.12 5.69
CA HIS A 218 15.78 8.14 4.81
C HIS A 218 14.79 8.65 3.75
N GLU A 219 13.66 7.98 3.55
CA GLU A 219 12.60 8.45 2.64
C GLU A 219 11.77 9.59 3.25
N ASP A 220 11.89 9.85 4.56
CA ASP A 220 11.09 10.85 5.29
C ASP A 220 9.60 10.75 4.95
N GLU A 221 9.10 9.51 4.97
CA GLU A 221 7.76 9.17 4.50
C GLU A 221 6.67 9.82 5.36
N VAL A 222 5.70 10.41 4.67
CA VAL A 222 4.39 10.83 5.18
C VAL A 222 3.35 9.89 4.57
N LEU A 223 2.73 9.08 5.43
CA LEU A 223 1.66 8.20 5.02
C LEU A 223 0.32 8.91 5.17
N ILE A 224 -0.46 8.94 4.09
CA ILE A 224 -1.74 9.64 3.99
C ILE A 224 -2.88 8.60 3.97
N PRO A 225 -3.90 8.72 4.83
CA PRO A 225 -4.98 7.74 4.88
C PRO A 225 -5.92 7.83 3.68
N PRO A 226 -6.64 6.74 3.33
CA PRO A 226 -7.48 6.66 2.14
C PRO A 226 -8.68 7.61 2.15
N PHE A 227 -9.12 8.08 3.32
CA PHE A 227 -10.31 8.93 3.51
C PHE A 227 -10.04 10.45 3.46
N GLU A 228 -8.78 10.89 3.38
CA GLU A 228 -8.49 12.32 3.29
C GLU A 228 -8.85 12.87 1.91
N THR A 229 -9.64 13.94 1.89
CA THR A 229 -10.05 14.61 0.65
C THR A 229 -9.19 15.82 0.39
N PHE A 230 -8.93 16.11 -0.88
CA PHE A 230 -8.08 17.20 -1.31
C PHE A 230 -8.75 18.06 -2.37
N GLU A 231 -8.64 19.37 -2.25
CA GLU A 231 -8.91 20.29 -3.33
C GLU A 231 -7.69 20.37 -4.26
N VAL A 232 -7.92 20.25 -5.57
CA VAL A 232 -6.89 20.53 -6.58
C VAL A 232 -6.70 22.04 -6.67
N THR A 233 -5.57 22.54 -6.19
CA THR A 233 -5.28 24.00 -6.16
C THR A 233 -4.46 24.47 -7.35
N GLY A 234 -3.87 23.56 -8.11
CA GLY A 234 -3.13 23.91 -9.31
C GLY A 234 -2.65 22.70 -10.11
N VAL A 235 -2.59 22.87 -11.43
CA VAL A 235 -2.08 21.87 -12.37
C VAL A 235 -1.14 22.58 -13.33
N THR A 236 0.10 22.12 -13.40
CA THR A 236 1.11 22.65 -14.32
C THR A 236 1.60 21.52 -15.20
N ARG A 237 1.49 21.68 -16.52
CA ARG A 237 2.02 20.72 -17.49
C ARG A 237 3.33 21.27 -18.06
N GLY A 238 4.36 20.44 -18.16
CA GLY A 238 5.61 20.79 -18.81
C GLY A 238 6.26 19.55 -19.42
N GLU A 239 7.42 19.75 -20.05
CA GLU A 239 8.19 18.67 -20.70
C GLU A 239 8.57 17.54 -19.73
N ARG A 240 8.76 17.90 -18.46
CA ARG A 240 9.06 16.97 -17.36
C ARG A 240 7.82 16.34 -16.72
N GLY A 241 6.66 16.42 -17.36
CA GLY A 241 5.40 15.81 -16.90
C GLY A 241 4.41 16.78 -16.24
N THR A 242 3.41 16.22 -15.57
CA THR A 242 2.35 17.00 -14.92
C THR A 242 2.61 17.16 -13.42
N ARG A 243 2.62 18.40 -12.93
CA ARG A 243 2.67 18.74 -11.50
C ARG A 243 1.29 19.12 -11.00
N ILE A 244 0.81 18.43 -9.96
CA ILE A 244 -0.52 18.61 -9.37
C ILE A 244 -0.33 19.07 -7.92
N ARG A 245 -0.99 20.16 -7.54
CA ARG A 245 -1.01 20.68 -6.17
C ARG A 245 -2.35 20.34 -5.52
N LEU A 246 -2.27 19.72 -4.35
CA LEU A 246 -3.41 19.26 -3.57
C LEU A 246 -3.37 19.90 -2.19
N ARG A 247 -4.50 20.42 -1.72
CA ARG A 247 -4.67 20.96 -0.36
C ARG A 247 -5.76 20.20 0.37
N SER A 248 -5.50 19.76 1.59
CA SER A 248 -6.48 19.07 2.42
C SER A 248 -7.78 19.87 2.50
N ALA A 249 -8.89 19.22 2.18
CA ALA A 249 -10.23 19.79 2.18
C ALA A 249 -11.15 19.10 3.21
N GLY A 250 -10.62 18.17 4.00
CA GLY A 250 -11.37 17.44 5.02
C GLY A 250 -11.22 15.93 4.91
N THR A 251 -12.30 15.22 5.26
CA THR A 251 -12.36 13.75 5.22
C THR A 251 -13.71 13.31 4.70
N HIS A 252 -13.73 12.23 3.93
CA HIS A 252 -14.94 11.57 3.47
C HIS A 252 -14.76 10.05 3.58
N SER A 253 -15.79 9.35 4.05
CA SER A 253 -15.82 7.88 4.06
C SER A 253 -17.20 7.39 3.64
N ASN A 254 -17.23 6.39 2.77
CA ASN A 254 -18.43 5.64 2.41
C ASN A 254 -18.74 4.57 3.47
N TYR A 255 -17.72 4.09 4.18
CA TYR A 255 -17.84 3.05 5.20
C TYR A 255 -17.52 3.57 6.60
N ASN A 256 -18.15 2.98 7.62
CA ASN A 256 -17.80 3.20 9.01
C ASN A 256 -18.07 1.94 9.83
N CYS A 257 -17.03 1.42 10.48
CA CYS A 257 -17.07 0.23 11.32
C CYS A 257 -17.60 -1.02 10.59
N GLU A 258 -17.25 -1.19 9.31
CA GLU A 258 -17.94 -2.12 8.41
C GLU A 258 -17.83 -3.57 8.88
N TRP A 259 -16.66 -4.00 9.36
CA TRP A 259 -16.46 -5.35 9.90
C TRP A 259 -17.44 -5.73 11.02
N LEU A 260 -17.84 -4.75 11.83
CA LEU A 260 -18.66 -4.97 13.02
C LEU A 260 -20.15 -4.98 12.74
N ARG A 261 -20.58 -4.69 11.51
CA ARG A 261 -22.00 -4.62 11.15
C ARG A 261 -22.67 -5.99 11.06
N GLY A 262 -21.89 -7.08 11.11
CA GLY A 262 -22.38 -8.45 11.00
C GLY A 262 -22.98 -8.74 9.62
N ASP A 263 -23.23 -10.03 9.35
CA ASP A 263 -24.12 -10.41 8.25
C ASP A 263 -25.54 -10.05 8.70
N GLY A 264 -26.07 -8.93 8.20
CA GLY A 264 -27.40 -8.47 8.55
C GLY A 264 -28.47 -9.48 8.17
N THR A 265 -28.80 -10.39 9.07
CA THR A 265 -30.16 -10.90 9.24
C THR A 265 -30.84 -10.00 10.27
N GLU A 266 -31.79 -9.17 9.82
CA GLU A 266 -32.83 -8.65 10.71
C GLU A 266 -33.52 -9.85 11.38
N GLY A 267 -33.46 -9.92 12.71
CA GLY A 267 -34.10 -11.01 13.46
C GLY A 267 -33.58 -11.16 14.88
N THR A 268 -34.11 -10.33 15.78
CA THR A 268 -34.35 -10.60 17.22
C THR A 268 -33.34 -11.42 18.04
N GLY A 269 -32.80 -10.80 19.11
CA GLY A 269 -32.57 -11.50 20.37
C GLY A 269 -31.23 -11.23 21.05
N ALA A 270 -31.34 -10.69 22.27
CA ALA A 270 -30.40 -10.62 23.40
C ALA A 270 -29.07 -11.42 23.35
N PRO A 271 -28.01 -10.94 24.04
CA PRO A 271 -26.73 -11.66 24.12
C PRO A 271 -26.90 -13.00 24.86
N PRO A 272 -26.38 -14.12 24.33
CA PRO A 272 -26.41 -15.38 25.05
C PRO A 272 -25.41 -15.34 26.19
N GLY A 273 -25.95 -15.42 27.42
CA GLY A 273 -25.19 -15.65 28.64
C GLY A 273 -24.47 -16.99 28.65
N HIS A 274 -23.42 -17.03 29.46
CA HIS A 274 -22.60 -18.21 29.76
C HIS A 274 -23.44 -19.47 30.03
N ARG A 275 -23.26 -20.49 29.19
CA ARG A 275 -23.46 -21.91 29.54
C ARG A 275 -22.34 -22.72 28.90
N GLY A 276 -21.46 -23.28 29.73
CA GLY A 276 -20.53 -24.32 29.28
C GLY A 276 -21.25 -25.65 29.10
N PRO A 277 -20.62 -26.62 28.40
CA PRO A 277 -20.92 -28.01 28.66
C PRO A 277 -19.66 -28.88 28.79
N GLY A 278 -19.60 -29.59 29.92
CA GLY A 278 -19.72 -31.04 29.98
C GLY A 278 -19.11 -31.90 28.86
N SER A 279 -18.23 -32.79 29.30
CA SER A 279 -17.60 -33.92 28.61
C SER A 279 -18.54 -34.81 27.78
N GLY A 280 -18.03 -35.28 26.64
CA GLY A 280 -18.58 -36.42 25.90
C GLY A 280 -17.60 -36.90 24.82
N HIS A 281 -16.91 -38.01 25.10
CA HIS A 281 -16.03 -38.75 24.19
C HIS A 281 -16.75 -39.28 22.94
N ARG A 282 -16.10 -39.20 21.76
CA ARG A 282 -15.87 -40.31 20.79
C ARG A 282 -15.10 -39.80 19.55
N ASP A 283 -13.97 -40.45 19.29
CA ASP A 283 -13.15 -40.45 18.04
C ASP A 283 -13.38 -41.80 17.31
N PRO A 284 -12.80 -42.07 16.11
CA PRO A 284 -12.57 -41.25 14.91
C PRO A 284 -12.96 -42.01 13.60
N LEU A 285 -12.66 -41.44 12.42
CA LEU A 285 -12.29 -42.07 11.12
C LEU A 285 -12.98 -41.43 9.90
N SER A 286 -12.21 -40.78 9.02
CA SER A 286 -11.78 -41.34 7.73
C SER A 286 -11.27 -40.26 6.77
N HIS A 287 -10.29 -40.66 5.96
CA HIS A 287 -9.44 -39.87 5.09
C HIS A 287 -10.05 -39.58 3.70
N GLN A 288 -9.46 -38.55 3.07
CA GLN A 288 -9.19 -38.38 1.62
C GLN A 288 -10.31 -37.88 0.70
N GLY A 289 -9.97 -36.84 -0.09
CA GLY A 289 -10.76 -36.40 -1.23
C GLY A 289 -10.28 -35.10 -1.90
N HIS A 290 -9.15 -35.18 -2.63
CA HIS A 290 -8.91 -34.55 -3.95
C HIS A 290 -8.90 -33.00 -4.11
N CYS A 291 -7.69 -32.47 -4.35
CA CYS A 291 -7.45 -31.16 -5.00
C CYS A 291 -7.66 -31.25 -6.52
N GLY A 292 -8.63 -30.51 -7.04
CA GLY A 292 -8.82 -30.28 -8.47
C GLY A 292 -8.14 -28.98 -8.91
N HIS A 293 -7.10 -29.10 -9.75
CA HIS A 293 -6.53 -27.99 -10.51
C HIS A 293 -7.51 -27.59 -11.63
N GLN A 294 -7.95 -26.33 -11.66
CA GLN A 294 -8.45 -25.69 -12.87
C GLN A 294 -7.78 -24.33 -13.04
N GLY A 295 -7.02 -24.23 -14.13
CA GLY A 295 -6.38 -23.01 -14.56
C GLY A 295 -7.40 -22.03 -15.10
N HIS A 296 -7.31 -20.79 -14.66
CA HIS A 296 -7.96 -19.66 -15.30
C HIS A 296 -6.90 -18.73 -15.87
N ARG A 297 -6.90 -18.62 -17.21
CA ARG A 297 -6.31 -17.49 -17.93
C ARG A 297 -7.06 -16.24 -17.51
N GLY A 298 -6.39 -15.35 -16.78
CA GLY A 298 -6.85 -14.01 -16.46
C GLY A 298 -6.06 -12.99 -17.28
N HIS A 299 -6.80 -12.11 -17.95
CA HIS A 299 -6.28 -11.00 -18.75
C HIS A 299 -5.37 -10.09 -17.90
N GLU A 300 -4.22 -9.75 -18.48
CA GLU A 300 -3.23 -8.85 -17.90
C GLU A 300 -3.72 -7.40 -18.04
N GLU A 301 -4.42 -6.89 -17.02
CA GLU A 301 -4.74 -5.47 -16.92
C GLU A 301 -3.54 -4.74 -16.32
N VAL A 302 -2.94 -3.85 -17.13
CA VAL A 302 -1.69 -3.14 -16.86
C VAL A 302 -1.85 -2.23 -15.63
N THR A 303 -1.48 -2.77 -14.47
CA THR A 303 -1.38 -2.00 -13.23
C THR A 303 0.00 -1.34 -13.18
N ALA A 304 0.07 -0.04 -13.46
CA ALA A 304 1.32 0.71 -13.34
C ALA A 304 1.70 0.87 -11.86
N VAL A 305 2.65 0.05 -11.43
CA VAL A 305 3.18 0.00 -10.07
C VAL A 305 4.36 0.98 -9.93
N ALA A 306 4.29 1.90 -8.96
CA ALA A 306 5.43 2.73 -8.59
C ALA A 306 6.48 1.86 -7.86
N THR A 307 7.58 1.56 -8.53
CA THR A 307 8.78 0.98 -7.92
C THR A 307 9.66 2.10 -7.36
N TRP A 308 9.93 2.05 -6.05
CA TRP A 308 11.05 2.74 -5.45
C TRP A 308 12.27 1.85 -5.70
N ALA A 309 13.10 2.23 -6.67
CA ALA A 309 14.41 1.62 -6.85
C ALA A 309 15.38 2.32 -5.88
N PRO A 310 16.20 1.58 -5.10
CA PRO A 310 17.24 2.20 -4.30
C PRO A 310 18.24 2.93 -5.21
N LEU A 311 18.58 4.17 -4.85
CA LEU A 311 19.67 4.90 -5.51
C LEU A 311 21.00 4.17 -5.20
N PRO A 312 21.91 4.02 -6.18
CA PRO A 312 23.25 3.51 -5.89
C PRO A 312 23.98 4.49 -4.99
N ALA A 313 24.62 3.97 -3.93
CA ALA A 313 25.51 4.75 -3.09
C ALA A 313 26.70 5.24 -3.93
N SER A 314 26.93 6.55 -3.94
CA SER A 314 28.13 7.12 -4.55
C SER A 314 29.37 6.64 -3.80
N PRO A 315 30.44 6.21 -4.49
CA PRO A 315 31.73 5.99 -3.84
C PRO A 315 32.34 7.34 -3.45
N HIS A 316 32.95 7.38 -2.26
CA HIS A 316 33.79 8.48 -1.79
C HIS A 316 35.07 8.62 -2.63
#